data_AF-A0A497HXA5-F1
#
_entry.id   AF-A0A497HXA5-F1
#
_cell.length_a   1.000
_cell.length_b   1.000
_cell.length_c   1.000
_cell.angle_alpha   90.00
_cell.angle_beta   90.00
_cell.angle_gamma   90.00
#
_symmetry.space_group_name_H-M   'P 1'
#
loop_
_entity.id
_entity.type
_entity.pdbx_description
1 polymer ?
#
loop_
_entity_poly.entity_id
_entity_poly.type
_entity_poly.pdbx_seq_one_letter_code
_entity_poly.pdbx_strand_id
1 'polypeptide(L)'
;MNLGEVLMLSLTAWAACLLLITPSLELFVVLFLLGLLVARNLIEGAAPQALKGRVDLFVYIFLTIFFWIVARKVYEILSGL
;
A
#
# COMPACT_ATOMS: atom_id res chain seq x y z
N MET A 1 23.43 -6.76 1.59
CA MET A 1 22.01 -6.79 1.18
C MET A 1 21.73 -5.47 0.46
N ASN A 2 21.26 -5.50 -0.78
CA ASN A 2 20.95 -4.27 -1.50
C ASN A 2 19.70 -3.61 -0.89
N LEU A 3 19.64 -2.27 -0.85
CA LEU A 3 18.50 -1.53 -0.31
C LEU A 3 17.16 -1.99 -0.91
N GLY A 4 17.15 -2.29 -2.21
CA GLY A 4 15.96 -2.81 -2.90
C GLY A 4 15.52 -4.20 -2.43
N GLU A 5 16.45 -5.09 -2.13
CA GLU A 5 16.14 -6.43 -1.61
C GLU A 5 15.55 -6.34 -0.20
N VAL A 6 16.13 -5.50 0.65
CA VAL A 6 15.62 -5.24 2.01
C VAL A 6 14.20 -4.70 1.93
N LEU A 7 13.97 -3.70 1.08
CA LEU A 7 12.65 -3.09 0.91
C LEU A 7 11.61 -4.10 0.42
N MET A 8 11.96 -4.91 -0.59
CA MET A 8 11.05 -5.95 -1.10
C MET A 8 10.74 -6.99 -0.03
N LEU A 9 11.74 -7.46 0.72
CA LEU A 9 11.53 -8.40 1.83
C LEU A 9 10.64 -7.79 2.91
N SER A 10 10.89 -6.54 3.30
CA SER A 10 10.09 -5.83 4.29
C SER A 10 8.64 -5.64 3.84
N LEU A 11 8.40 -5.25 2.58
CA LEU A 11 7.05 -5.10 2.03
C LEU A 11 6.33 -6.46 1.91
N THR A 12 7.07 -7.53 1.59
CA THR A 12 6.51 -8.88 1.51
C THR A 12 6.14 -9.40 2.91
N ALA A 13 7.01 -9.20 3.89
CA ALA A 13 6.72 -9.53 5.28
C ALA A 13 5.54 -8.69 5.82
N TRP A 14 5.47 -7.41 5.44
CA TRP A 14 4.34 -6.54 5.78
C TRP A 14 3.02 -7.06 5.19
N ALA A 15 3.00 -7.41 3.90
CA ALA A 15 1.83 -8.01 3.26
C ALA A 15 1.40 -9.31 3.96
N ALA A 16 2.36 -10.19 4.27
CA ALA A 16 2.09 -11.46 4.93
C ALA A 16 1.51 -11.26 6.34
N CYS A 17 2.08 -10.36 7.14
CA CYS A 17 1.55 -10.01 8.46
C CYS A 17 0.14 -9.44 8.36
N LEU A 18 -0.11 -8.51 7.43
CA LEU A 18 -1.44 -7.95 7.25
C LEU A 18 -2.46 -9.02 6.87
N LEU A 19 -2.11 -9.92 5.95
CA LEU A 19 -3.00 -10.98 5.50
C LEU A 19 -3.46 -11.92 6.63
N LEU A 20 -2.64 -12.08 7.68
CA LEU A 20 -2.98 -12.87 8.87
C LEU A 20 -3.83 -12.11 9.89
N ILE A 21 -3.73 -10.78 9.94
CA ILE A 21 -4.30 -9.96 11.01
C ILE A 21 -5.60 -9.27 10.56
N THR A 22 -5.71 -8.92 9.28
CA THR A 22 -6.84 -8.11 8.80
C THR A 22 -8.07 -8.97 8.51
N PRO A 23 -9.22 -8.70 9.15
CA PRO A 23 -10.43 -9.48 8.95
C PRO A 23 -11.20 -9.12 7.67
N SER A 24 -10.86 -7.99 7.02
CA SER A 24 -11.51 -7.55 5.79
C SER A 24 -10.50 -7.08 4.75
N LEU A 25 -10.86 -7.27 3.47
CA LEU A 25 -10.04 -6.85 2.33
C LEU A 25 -9.87 -5.33 2.27
N GLU A 26 -10.88 -4.58 2.72
CA GLU A 26 -10.83 -3.12 2.80
C GLU A 26 -9.76 -2.66 3.79
N LEU A 27 -9.75 -3.23 5.00
CA LEU A 27 -8.73 -2.95 6.01
C LEU A 27 -7.33 -3.36 5.52
N PHE A 28 -7.22 -4.51 4.85
CA PHE A 28 -5.98 -4.95 4.22
C PHE A 28 -5.43 -3.90 3.25
N VAL A 29 -6.26 -3.43 2.31
CA VAL A 29 -5.84 -2.46 1.29
C VAL A 29 -5.39 -1.15 1.94
N VAL A 30 -6.12 -0.65 2.94
CA VAL A 30 -5.78 0.59 3.65
C VAL A 30 -4.43 0.47 4.37
N LEU A 31 -4.25 -0.59 5.16
CA LEU A 31 -3.02 -0.81 5.92
C LEU A 31 -1.82 -1.13 5.02
N PHE A 32 -2.06 -1.82 3.91
CA PHE A 32 -1.02 -2.09 2.92
C PHE A 32 -0.59 -0.80 2.20
N LEU A 33 -1.55 0.04 1.81
CA LEU A 33 -1.27 1.35 1.22
C LEU A 33 -0.49 2.25 2.19
N LEU A 34 -0.83 2.25 3.48
CA LEU A 34 -0.05 2.95 4.51
C LEU A 34 1.40 2.46 4.57
N GLY A 35 1.62 1.15 4.57
CA GLY A 35 2.96 0.57 4.53
C GLY A 35 3.75 0.97 3.28
N LEU A 36 3.09 1.00 2.12
CA LEU A 36 3.67 1.47 0.85
C LEU A 36 4.08 2.94 0.89
N LEU A 37 3.22 3.81 1.43
CA LEU A 37 3.50 5.25 1.57
C LEU A 37 4.67 5.50 2.53
N VAL A 38 4.72 4.77 3.66
CA VAL A 38 5.85 4.83 4.59
C VAL A 38 7.13 4.36 3.90
N ALA A 39 7.09 3.22 3.20
CA ALA A 39 8.24 2.71 2.47
C ALA A 39 8.73 3.72 1.42
N ARG A 40 7.81 4.35 0.68
CA ARG A 40 8.10 5.42 -0.30
C ARG A 40 8.81 6.61 0.36
N ASN A 41 8.33 7.05 1.53
CA ASN A 41 8.94 8.14 2.28
C ASN A 41 10.34 7.78 2.78
N LEU A 42 10.54 6.55 3.27
CA LEU A 42 11.84 6.06 3.75
C LEU A 42 12.91 6.03 2.66
N ILE A 43 12.51 5.76 1.41
CA ILE A 43 13.44 5.70 0.27
C ILE A 43 13.62 7.03 -0.44
N GLU A 44 12.85 8.07 -0.09
CA GLU A 44 12.84 9.37 -0.77
C GLU A 44 14.22 10.05 -0.74
N GLY A 45 14.96 9.93 0.37
CA GLY A 45 16.31 10.50 0.50
C GLY A 45 17.46 9.55 0.12
N ALA A 46 17.22 8.24 0.07
CA ALA A 46 18.31 7.25 0.10
C ALA A 46 18.38 6.34 -1.13
N ALA A 47 17.30 6.17 -1.90
CA ALA A 47 17.26 5.18 -2.98
C ALA A 47 17.51 5.75 -4.38
N PRO A 48 18.05 4.93 -5.30
CA PRO A 48 18.13 5.24 -6.72
C PRO A 48 16.76 5.52 -7.33
N GLN A 49 16.70 6.42 -8.31
CA GLN A 49 15.47 6.83 -9.00
C GLN A 49 14.68 5.67 -9.61
N ALA A 50 15.37 4.63 -10.09
CA ALA A 50 14.75 3.41 -10.61
C ALA A 50 13.96 2.63 -9.55
N LEU A 51 14.40 2.63 -8.29
CA LEU A 51 13.70 1.96 -7.19
C LEU A 51 12.47 2.77 -6.77
N LYS A 52 12.60 4.10 -6.71
CA LYS A 52 11.51 5.03 -6.40
C LYS A 52 10.36 4.90 -7.39
N GLY A 53 10.67 4.90 -8.70
CA GLY A 53 9.64 4.76 -9.74
C GLY A 53 8.84 3.45 -9.65
N ARG A 54 9.45 2.35 -9.19
CA ARG A 54 8.72 1.09 -8.96
C ARG A 54 7.76 1.22 -7.78
N VAL A 55 8.21 1.79 -6.67
CA VAL A 55 7.38 1.98 -5.48
C VAL A 55 6.25 2.98 -5.76
N ASP A 56 6.54 4.07 -6.47
CA ASP A 56 5.53 5.05 -6.88
C ASP A 56 4.44 4.38 -7.75
N LEU A 57 4.82 3.49 -8.67
CA LEU A 57 3.85 2.71 -9.46
C LEU A 57 2.93 1.86 -8.58
N PHE A 58 3.48 1.15 -7.58
CA PHE A 58 2.65 0.41 -6.62
C PHE A 58 1.75 1.33 -5.81
N VAL A 59 2.27 2.46 -5.34
CA VAL A 59 1.50 3.48 -4.61
C VAL A 59 0.32 3.94 -5.46
N TYR A 60 0.52 4.28 -6.74
CA TYR A 60 -0.56 4.73 -7.62
C TYR A 60 -1.62 3.65 -7.89
N ILE A 61 -1.22 2.39 -8.07
CA ILE A 61 -2.17 1.27 -8.25
C ILE A 61 -3.03 1.11 -6.99
N PHE A 62 -2.41 1.05 -5.82
CA PHE A 62 -3.13 0.86 -4.56
C PHE A 62 -3.96 2.08 -4.17
N LEU A 63 -3.51 3.30 -4.50
CA LEU A 63 -4.32 4.52 -4.38
C LEU A 63 -5.59 4.44 -5.23
N THR A 64 -5.48 3.95 -6.46
CA THR A 64 -6.63 3.79 -7.35
C THR A 64 -7.62 2.79 -6.75
N ILE A 65 -7.15 1.64 -6.29
CA ILE A 65 -8.00 0.62 -5.63
C ILE A 65 -8.66 1.20 -4.37
N PHE A 66 -7.89 1.91 -3.55
CA PHE A 66 -8.40 2.57 -2.35
C PHE A 66 -9.48 3.60 -2.68
N PHE A 67 -9.29 4.42 -3.72
CA PHE A 67 -10.30 5.36 -4.19
C PHE A 67 -11.62 4.66 -4.56
N TRP A 68 -11.56 3.53 -5.26
CA TRP A 68 -12.75 2.74 -5.58
C TRP A 68 -13.46 2.18 -4.34
N ILE A 69 -12.69 1.69 -3.36
CA ILE A 69 -13.25 1.21 -2.08
C ILE A 69 -13.96 2.35 -1.36
N VAL A 70 -13.33 3.52 -1.27
CA VAL A 70 -13.93 4.71 -0.63
C VAL A 70 -15.18 5.15 -1.38
N ALA A 71 -15.14 5.25 -2.71
CA ALA A 71 -16.27 5.65 -3.53
C ALA A 71 -17.47 4.71 -3.33
N ARG A 72 -17.22 3.39 -3.30
CA ARG A 72 -18.24 2.39 -3.00
C ARG A 72 -18.82 2.57 -1.60
N LYS A 73 -17.98 2.77 -0.58
CA LYS A 73 -18.44 3.00 0.81
C LYS A 73 -19.27 4.26 0.96
N VAL A 74 -18.85 5.34 0.30
CA VAL A 74 -19.61 6.60 0.27
C VAL A 74 -20.98 6.37 -0.38
N TYR A 75 -21.03 5.60 -1.47
CA TYR A 75 -22.30 5.25 -2.10
C TYR A 75 -23.20 4.42 -1.19
N GLU A 76 -22.67 3.37 -0.54
CA GLU A 76 -23.40 2.56 0.44
C GLU A 76 -24.05 3.45 1.52
N ILE A 77 -23.25 4.33 2.14
CA ILE A 77 -23.71 5.28 3.16
C ILE A 77 -24.79 6.23 2.64
N LEU A 78 -24.60 6.81 1.44
CA LEU A 78 -25.57 7.77 0.86
C LEU A 78 -26.87 7.10 0.41
N SER A 79 -26.79 5.85 -0.06
CA SER A 79 -27.95 5.07 -0.49
C SER A 79 -28.78 4.51 0.67
N GLY A 80 -28.30 4.67 1.92
CA GLY A 80 -28.99 4.20 3.12
C GLY A 80 -28.95 2.68 3.31
N LEU A 81 -27.94 2.02 2.72
CA LEU A 81 -27.70 0.57 2.79
C LEU A 81 -26.70 0.22 3.90
#